data_AF-A0A4S2L633-F1
#
_entry.id   AF-A0A4S2L633-F1
#
_cell.length_a   1.000
_cell.length_b   1.000
_cell.length_c   1.000
_cell.angle_alpha   90.00
_cell.angle_beta   90.00
_cell.angle_gamma   90.00
#
_symmetry.space_group_name_H-M   'P 1'
#
loop_
_entity.id
_entity.type
_entity.pdbx_description
1 polymer ?
#
loop_
_entity_poly.entity_id
_entity_poly.type
_entity_poly.pdbx_seq_one_letter_code
_entity_poly.pdbx_strand_id
1 'polypeptide(L)'
;MFFVSVDLRIVGMTVPPQCKADVARYFETENRPFSLIDVTNALKNYGKTVVSKAIDELAESGILREKLYGKQKVYVYDQSQLPVFDESELRLLEEEITSLSILLAEEQYRLKSLSNELKKVTSTLTMEEATQELAHVESELNRVESEVTRLRKKGVVIRPEDFEEVTSSRDRFTTEWRKRKRIAMDIIDAIAEGYPKSKKQLISDVGIETDEDCGVTFPKHR
;
A
#
# COMPACT_ATOMS: atom_id res chain seq x y z
N MET A 1 7.44 78.45 19.10
CA MET A 1 8.16 77.25 18.59
C MET A 1 7.31 76.03 18.87
N PHE A 2 6.37 75.71 17.97
CA PHE A 2 5.67 74.42 17.91
C PHE A 2 5.23 74.25 16.45
N PHE A 3 6.00 73.45 15.70
CA PHE A 3 5.66 73.06 14.34
C PHE A 3 4.69 71.88 14.44
N VAL A 4 3.49 72.06 13.89
CA VAL A 4 2.45 71.04 13.85
C VAL A 4 2.73 70.09 12.69
N SER A 5 2.71 68.81 13.01
CA SER A 5 2.82 67.66 12.10
C SER A 5 1.75 67.71 11.01
N VAL A 6 2.17 67.59 9.74
CA VAL A 6 1.26 67.33 8.60
C VAL A 6 1.73 66.05 7.90
N ASP A 7 0.81 65.09 7.90
CA ASP A 7 0.90 63.70 7.45
C ASP A 7 1.32 63.59 5.97
N LEU A 8 2.47 62.97 5.70
CA LEU A 8 2.95 62.63 4.36
C LEU A 8 2.23 61.36 3.85
N ARG A 9 1.01 61.52 3.32
CA ARG A 9 0.32 60.44 2.58
C ARG A 9 -0.37 60.99 1.34
N ILE A 10 0.40 61.29 0.29
CA ILE A 10 0.04 61.21 -1.13
C ILE A 10 1.39 61.27 -1.87
N VAL A 11 2.01 60.12 -2.11
CA VAL A 11 3.13 59.99 -3.06
C VAL A 11 2.82 58.76 -3.91
N GLY A 12 2.83 58.95 -5.23
CA GLY A 12 2.41 57.97 -6.23
C GLY A 12 3.06 56.60 -6.02
N MET A 13 2.23 55.59 -5.82
CA MET A 13 2.66 54.20 -5.95
C MET A 13 2.92 53.93 -7.43
N THR A 14 4.18 54.00 -7.83
CA THR A 14 4.68 53.43 -9.08
C THR A 14 4.39 51.93 -9.08
N VAL A 15 3.79 51.40 -10.15
CA VAL A 15 3.61 49.95 -10.30
C VAL A 15 5.01 49.30 -10.28
N PRO A 16 5.24 48.23 -9.48
CA PRO A 16 6.49 47.51 -9.51
C PRO A 16 6.80 47.04 -10.95
N PRO A 17 7.97 47.34 -11.52
CA PRO A 17 8.30 46.98 -12.90
C PRO A 17 8.10 45.49 -13.19
N GLN A 18 8.41 44.64 -12.21
CA GLN A 18 8.21 43.19 -12.30
C GLN A 18 6.73 42.80 -12.43
N CYS A 19 5.83 43.47 -11.69
CA CYS A 19 4.40 43.20 -11.77
C CYS A 19 3.86 43.52 -13.16
N LYS A 20 4.26 44.67 -13.70
CA LYS A 20 3.89 45.08 -15.06
C LYS A 20 4.38 44.08 -16.12
N ALA A 21 5.64 43.64 -16.01
CA ALA A 21 6.22 42.65 -16.92
C ALA A 21 5.50 41.29 -16.83
N ASP A 22 5.22 40.81 -15.62
CA ASP A 22 4.52 39.53 -15.41
C ASP A 22 3.09 39.57 -15.95
N VAL A 23 2.38 40.69 -15.77
CA VAL A 23 1.04 40.90 -16.34
C VAL A 23 1.09 40.91 -17.86
N ALA A 24 2.02 41.66 -18.46
CA ALA A 24 2.18 41.70 -19.92
C ALA A 24 2.46 40.31 -20.50
N ARG A 25 3.41 39.59 -19.90
CA ARG A 25 3.77 38.21 -20.29
C ARG A 25 2.58 37.26 -20.18
N TYR A 26 1.78 37.38 -19.11
CA TYR A 26 0.60 36.54 -18.92
C TYR A 26 -0.41 36.74 -20.07
N PHE A 27 -0.70 37.99 -20.43
CA PHE A 27 -1.60 38.29 -21.54
C PHE A 27 -1.05 37.84 -22.90
N GLU A 28 0.24 38.02 -23.15
CA GLU A 28 0.91 37.59 -24.38
C GLU A 28 0.90 36.06 -24.53
N THR A 29 1.22 35.33 -23.45
CA THR A 29 1.33 33.86 -23.48
C THR A 29 -0.03 33.18 -23.63
N GLU A 30 -1.02 33.61 -22.86
CA GLU A 30 -2.35 33.01 -22.89
C GLU A 30 -3.18 33.49 -24.09
N ASN A 31 -2.87 34.69 -24.61
CA ASN A 31 -3.49 35.34 -25.76
C ASN A 31 -5.03 35.25 -25.84
N ARG A 32 -5.69 35.34 -24.68
CA ARG A 32 -7.15 35.32 -24.51
C ARG A 32 -7.63 36.57 -23.76
N PRO A 33 -8.89 36.98 -23.92
CA PRO A 33 -9.44 38.10 -23.15
C PRO A 33 -9.64 37.72 -21.67
N PHE A 34 -9.18 38.57 -20.75
CA PHE A 34 -9.31 38.37 -19.30
C PHE A 34 -9.90 39.59 -18.59
N SER A 35 -10.58 39.36 -17.47
CA SER A 35 -10.95 40.42 -16.54
C SER A 35 -9.85 40.66 -15.51
N LEU A 36 -9.90 41.80 -14.81
CA LEU A 36 -9.00 42.09 -13.68
C LEU A 36 -9.01 40.96 -12.63
N ILE A 37 -10.18 40.35 -12.38
CA ILE A 37 -10.33 39.28 -11.39
C ILE A 37 -9.55 38.04 -11.82
N ASP A 38 -9.63 37.67 -13.10
CA ASP A 38 -8.95 36.50 -13.64
C ASP A 38 -7.43 36.64 -13.53
N VAL A 39 -6.90 37.80 -13.92
CA VAL A 39 -5.46 38.08 -13.84
C VAL A 39 -4.98 38.13 -12.39
N THR A 40 -5.77 38.70 -11.47
CA THR A 40 -5.43 38.72 -10.04
C THR A 40 -5.41 37.30 -9.45
N ASN A 41 -6.32 36.42 -9.91
CA ASN A 41 -6.37 35.03 -9.47
C ASN A 41 -5.22 34.19 -10.03
N ALA A 42 -4.75 34.49 -11.25
CA ALA A 42 -3.59 33.87 -11.85
C ALA A 42 -2.29 34.34 -11.19
N LEU A 43 -2.15 35.65 -10.97
CA LEU A 43 -0.96 36.30 -10.39
C LEU A 43 -1.14 36.60 -8.90
N LYS A 44 -1.30 35.54 -8.10
CA LYS A 44 -1.56 35.62 -6.64
C LYS A 44 -0.45 36.30 -5.83
N ASN A 45 0.73 36.45 -6.42
CA ASN A 45 1.89 37.14 -5.85
C ASN A 45 1.73 38.67 -5.81
N TYR A 46 0.72 39.23 -6.47
CA TYR A 46 0.45 40.67 -6.48
C TYR A 46 -0.92 41.01 -5.89
N GLY A 47 -1.01 42.13 -5.18
CA GLY A 47 -2.28 42.65 -4.70
C GLY A 47 -3.15 43.18 -5.84
N LYS A 48 -4.47 43.00 -5.74
CA LYS A 48 -5.45 43.43 -6.76
C LYS A 48 -5.26 44.87 -7.24
N THR A 49 -4.98 45.80 -6.34
CA THR A 49 -4.77 47.22 -6.67
C THR A 49 -3.52 47.44 -7.52
N VAL A 50 -2.46 46.67 -7.27
CA VAL A 50 -1.20 46.74 -8.04
C VAL A 50 -1.40 46.16 -9.44
N VAL A 51 -2.09 45.01 -9.54
CA VAL A 51 -2.47 44.38 -10.82
C VAL A 51 -3.37 45.30 -11.64
N SER A 52 -4.36 45.94 -11.02
CA SER A 52 -5.24 46.90 -11.70
C SER A 52 -4.46 48.03 -12.34
N LYS A 53 -3.58 48.69 -11.56
CA LYS A 53 -2.74 49.76 -12.08
C LYS A 53 -1.80 49.29 -13.18
N ALA A 54 -1.23 48.09 -13.05
CA ALA A 54 -0.38 47.50 -14.08
C ALA A 54 -1.14 47.31 -15.40
N ILE A 55 -2.37 46.78 -15.33
CA ILE A 55 -3.24 46.59 -16.49
C ILE A 55 -3.61 47.94 -17.12
N ASP A 56 -3.97 48.92 -16.30
CA ASP A 56 -4.34 50.27 -16.78
C ASP A 56 -3.15 50.94 -17.49
N GLU A 57 -1.94 50.89 -16.90
CA GLU A 57 -0.72 51.40 -17.56
C GLU A 57 -0.38 50.65 -18.86
N LEU A 58 -0.61 49.33 -18.90
CA LEU A 58 -0.38 48.54 -20.11
C LEU A 58 -1.41 48.85 -21.20
N ALA A 59 -2.66 49.12 -20.83
CA ALA A 59 -3.70 49.57 -21.73
C ALA A 59 -3.40 50.97 -22.28
N GLU A 60 -2.95 51.90 -21.43
CA GLU A 60 -2.51 53.24 -21.84
C GLU A 60 -1.31 53.20 -22.80
N SER A 61 -0.36 52.29 -22.56
CA SER A 61 0.81 52.09 -23.43
C SER A 61 0.50 51.39 -24.76
N GLY A 62 -0.73 50.93 -24.97
CA GLY A 62 -1.14 50.20 -26.17
C GLY A 62 -0.69 48.74 -26.22
N ILE A 63 -0.15 48.18 -25.13
CA ILE A 63 0.18 46.76 -25.01
C ILE A 63 -1.08 45.92 -24.83
N LEU A 64 -2.04 46.45 -24.07
CA LEU A 64 -3.34 45.81 -23.91
C LEU A 64 -4.43 46.64 -24.58
N ARG A 65 -5.43 45.96 -25.12
CA ARG A 65 -6.68 46.55 -25.60
C ARG A 65 -7.74 46.34 -24.54
N GLU A 66 -8.30 47.43 -24.04
CA GLU A 66 -9.44 47.38 -23.12
C GLU A 66 -10.78 47.49 -23.84
N LYS A 67 -11.77 46.73 -23.38
CA LYS A 67 -13.16 46.84 -23.83
C LYS A 67 -14.11 46.77 -22.65
N LEU A 68 -15.06 47.69 -22.63
CA LEU A 68 -16.07 47.80 -21.59
C LEU A 68 -17.34 47.03 -21.98
N TYR A 69 -17.75 46.12 -21.11
CA TYR A 69 -18.95 45.30 -21.23
C TYR A 69 -19.87 45.58 -20.04
N GLY A 70 -20.81 46.51 -20.22
CA GLY A 70 -21.70 46.95 -19.15
C GLY A 70 -20.94 47.63 -18.01
N LYS A 71 -20.81 46.94 -16.87
CA LYS A 71 -20.05 47.44 -15.70
C LYS A 71 -18.65 46.84 -15.57
N GLN A 72 -18.28 45.88 -16.42
CA GLN A 72 -17.02 45.15 -16.33
C GLN A 72 -16.09 45.52 -17.49
N LYS A 73 -14.78 45.55 -17.23
CA LYS A 73 -13.74 45.71 -18.25
C LYS A 73 -13.09 44.36 -18.55
N VAL A 74 -12.85 44.12 -19.83
CA VAL A 74 -12.08 42.97 -20.35
C VAL A 74 -10.88 43.52 -21.09
N TYR A 75 -9.73 42.89 -20.89
CA TYR A 75 -8.45 43.26 -21.47
C TYR A 75 -7.93 42.11 -22.31
N VAL A 76 -7.24 42.40 -23.40
CA VAL A 76 -6.60 41.40 -24.26
C VAL A 76 -5.27 41.95 -24.77
N TYR A 77 -4.30 41.09 -25.03
CA TYR A 77 -3.05 41.48 -25.67
C TYR A 77 -3.32 42.08 -27.06
N ASP A 78 -2.66 43.18 -27.41
CA ASP A 78 -2.88 43.80 -28.71
C ASP A 78 -2.28 42.94 -29.83
N GLN A 79 -3.16 42.39 -30.66
CA GLN A 79 -2.78 41.48 -31.75
C GLN A 79 -1.91 42.16 -32.80
N SER A 80 -1.88 43.50 -32.85
CA SER A 80 -0.99 44.25 -33.75
C SER A 80 0.50 44.05 -33.43
N GLN A 81 0.82 43.60 -32.21
CA GLN A 81 2.19 43.33 -31.77
C GLN A 81 2.67 41.92 -32.16
N LEU A 82 1.77 41.06 -32.65
CA LEU A 82 2.10 39.71 -33.08
C LEU A 82 2.51 39.70 -34.56
N PRO A 83 3.41 38.77 -34.96
CA PRO A 83 3.76 38.60 -36.36
C PRO A 83 2.53 38.23 -37.19
N VAL A 84 2.42 38.84 -38.36
CA VAL A 84 1.42 38.49 -39.37
C VAL A 84 2.09 37.56 -40.35
N PHE A 85 1.53 36.36 -40.52
CA PHE A 85 2.02 35.36 -41.46
C PHE A 85 1.23 35.44 -42.76
N ASP A 86 1.89 35.21 -43.88
CA ASP A 86 1.23 35.06 -45.17
C ASP A 86 0.71 33.62 -45.41
N GLU A 87 -0.13 33.45 -46.43
CA GLU A 87 -0.73 32.16 -46.76
C GLU A 87 0.31 31.08 -47.08
N SER A 88 1.48 31.46 -47.60
CA SER A 88 2.54 30.51 -47.92
C SER A 88 3.30 30.05 -46.68
N GLU A 89 3.58 30.97 -45.76
CA GLU A 89 4.19 30.67 -44.46
C GLU A 89 3.26 29.82 -43.60
N LEU A 90 1.96 30.11 -43.58
CA LEU A 90 0.97 29.30 -42.87
C LEU A 90 0.94 27.86 -43.38
N ARG A 91 0.97 27.64 -44.70
CA ARG A 91 1.02 26.29 -45.27
C ARG A 91 2.29 25.53 -44.87
N LEU A 92 3.45 26.19 -44.88
CA LEU A 92 4.71 25.56 -44.46
C LEU A 92 4.67 25.15 -42.98
N LEU A 93 4.11 26.00 -42.12
CA LEU A 93 3.92 25.68 -40.70
C LEU A 93 2.94 24.52 -40.50
N GLU A 94 1.85 24.46 -41.27
CA GLU A 94 0.89 23.34 -41.23
C GLU A 94 1.53 22.01 -41.67
N GLU A 95 2.36 22.04 -42.72
CA GLU A 95 3.14 20.88 -43.17
C GLU A 95 4.13 20.43 -42.08
N GLU A 96 4.83 21.36 -41.44
CA GLU A 96 5.75 21.07 -40.34
C GLU A 96 5.02 20.49 -39.12
N ILE A 97 3.90 21.09 -38.70
CA ILE A 97 3.05 20.56 -37.62
C ILE A 97 2.62 19.13 -37.93
N THR A 98 2.19 18.88 -39.17
CA THR A 98 1.72 17.56 -39.59
C THR A 98 2.88 16.55 -39.55
N SER A 99 4.04 16.92 -40.08
CA SER A 99 5.24 16.08 -40.09
C SER A 99 5.70 15.73 -38.67
N LEU A 100 5.84 16.74 -37.80
CA LEU A 100 6.24 16.56 -36.41
C LEU A 100 5.21 15.75 -35.62
N SER A 101 3.92 15.93 -35.89
CA SER A 101 2.86 15.15 -35.23
C SER A 101 2.93 13.66 -35.59
N ILE A 102 3.26 13.34 -36.84
CA ILE A 102 3.47 11.96 -37.29
C ILE A 102 4.70 11.36 -36.59
N LEU A 103 5.84 12.07 -36.62
CA LEU A 103 7.07 11.61 -35.97
C LEU A 103 6.89 11.40 -34.46
N LEU A 104 6.15 12.30 -33.81
CA LEU A 104 5.82 12.15 -32.39
C LEU A 104 5.00 10.89 -32.12
N ALA A 105 4.00 10.60 -32.94
CA ALA A 105 3.17 9.41 -32.80
C ALA A 105 3.99 8.12 -33.01
N GLU A 106 4.89 8.11 -33.99
CA GLU A 106 5.80 7.00 -34.26
C GLU A 106 6.75 6.74 -33.09
N GLU A 107 7.38 7.79 -32.56
CA GLU A 107 8.33 7.65 -31.46
C GLU A 107 7.62 7.26 -30.15
N GLN A 108 6.42 7.77 -29.89
CA GLN A 108 5.58 7.34 -28.77
C GLN A 108 5.22 5.84 -28.88
N TYR A 109 4.90 5.37 -30.08
CA TYR A 109 4.64 3.95 -30.32
C TYR A 109 5.90 3.11 -30.07
N ARG A 110 7.06 3.57 -30.57
CA ARG A 110 8.35 2.90 -30.38
C ARG A 110 8.73 2.81 -28.90
N LEU A 111 8.61 3.89 -28.15
CA LEU A 111 8.85 3.93 -26.70
C LEU A 111 7.94 2.95 -25.95
N LYS A 112 6.65 2.91 -26.30
CA LYS A 112 5.69 1.99 -25.69
C LYS A 112 6.06 0.53 -25.97
N SER A 113 6.46 0.22 -27.21
CA SER A 113 6.90 -1.12 -27.60
C SER A 113 8.14 -1.55 -26.81
N LEU A 114 9.18 -0.71 -26.80
CA LEU A 114 10.44 -0.99 -26.12
C LEU A 114 10.27 -1.08 -24.60
N SER A 115 9.41 -0.24 -24.01
CA SER A 115 9.05 -0.32 -22.59
C SER A 115 8.36 -1.64 -22.24
N ASN A 116 7.46 -2.13 -23.10
CA ASN A 116 6.83 -3.43 -22.90
C ASN A 116 7.83 -4.59 -23.03
N GLU A 117 8.77 -4.51 -23.97
CA GLU A 117 9.82 -5.51 -24.14
C GLU A 117 10.77 -5.52 -22.94
N LEU A 118 11.22 -4.34 -22.50
CA LEU A 118 12.02 -4.18 -21.29
C LEU A 118 11.29 -4.80 -20.09
N LYS A 119 10.01 -4.45 -19.88
CA LYS A 119 9.21 -5.00 -18.79
C LYS A 119 9.11 -6.52 -18.86
N LYS A 120 8.95 -7.09 -20.04
CA LYS A 120 8.92 -8.55 -20.23
C LYS A 120 10.25 -9.19 -19.80
N VAL A 121 11.37 -8.63 -20.25
CA VAL A 121 12.72 -9.13 -19.91
C VAL A 121 13.05 -8.93 -18.42
N THR A 122 12.67 -7.80 -17.83
CA THR A 122 12.95 -7.51 -16.41
C THR A 122 11.96 -8.17 -15.45
N SER A 123 10.81 -8.67 -15.95
CA SER A 123 9.85 -9.41 -15.13
C SER A 123 10.26 -10.85 -14.85
N THR A 124 11.28 -11.33 -15.58
CA THR A 124 11.91 -12.63 -15.33
C THR A 124 13.16 -12.46 -14.48
N LEU A 125 13.49 -13.47 -13.67
CA LEU A 125 14.75 -13.52 -12.95
C LEU A 125 15.91 -13.30 -13.93
N THR A 126 16.88 -12.49 -13.52
CA THR A 126 18.15 -12.44 -14.22
C THR A 126 18.82 -13.82 -14.18
N MET A 127 19.76 -14.06 -15.10
CA MET A 127 20.50 -15.34 -15.12
C MET A 127 21.19 -15.57 -13.77
N GLU A 128 21.76 -14.52 -13.20
CA GLU A 128 22.42 -14.52 -11.90
C GLU A 128 21.44 -14.90 -10.77
N GLU A 129 20.29 -14.24 -10.68
CA GLU A 129 19.28 -14.57 -9.66
C GLU A 129 18.72 -15.98 -9.83
N ALA A 130 18.48 -16.42 -11.07
CA ALA A 130 18.02 -17.77 -11.36
C ALA A 130 19.05 -18.83 -10.94
N THR A 131 20.35 -18.57 -11.16
CA THR A 131 21.42 -19.49 -10.72
C THR A 131 21.55 -19.57 -9.20
N GLN A 132 21.36 -18.44 -8.50
CA GLN A 132 21.37 -18.41 -7.03
C GLN A 132 20.17 -19.16 -6.44
N GLU A 133 18.98 -18.94 -6.99
CA GLU A 133 17.76 -19.63 -6.55
C GLU A 133 17.87 -21.13 -6.81
N LEU A 134 18.40 -21.54 -7.97
CA LEU A 134 18.64 -22.94 -8.28
C LEU A 134 19.58 -23.59 -7.25
N ALA A 135 20.71 -22.96 -6.95
CA ALA A 135 21.67 -23.47 -5.96
C ALA A 135 21.06 -23.57 -4.56
N HIS A 136 20.22 -22.61 -4.17
CA HIS A 136 19.48 -22.63 -2.90
C HIS A 136 18.50 -23.80 -2.84
N VAL A 137 17.68 -23.98 -3.89
CA VAL A 137 16.70 -25.07 -3.98
C VAL A 137 17.38 -26.44 -3.98
N GLU A 138 18.50 -26.59 -4.69
CA GLU A 138 19.29 -27.83 -4.70
C GLU A 138 19.87 -28.14 -3.30
N SER A 139 20.36 -27.13 -2.57
CA SER A 139 20.82 -27.30 -1.19
C SER A 139 19.70 -27.76 -0.26
N GLU A 140 18.52 -27.13 -0.35
CA GLU A 140 17.36 -27.51 0.46
C GLU A 140 16.85 -28.92 0.12
N LEU A 141 16.84 -29.28 -1.16
CA LEU A 141 16.49 -30.64 -1.60
C LEU A 141 17.42 -31.68 -0.98
N ASN A 142 18.73 -31.45 -1.08
CA ASN A 142 19.74 -32.32 -0.48
C ASN A 142 19.57 -32.44 1.04
N ARG A 143 19.27 -31.33 1.73
CA ARG A 143 19.01 -31.32 3.18
C ARG A 143 17.82 -32.19 3.52
N VAL A 144 16.67 -31.97 2.88
CA VAL A 144 15.44 -32.72 3.11
C VAL A 144 15.62 -34.20 2.78
N GLU A 145 16.27 -34.53 1.67
CA GLU A 145 16.51 -35.92 1.27
C GLU A 145 17.43 -36.66 2.26
N SER A 146 18.46 -35.98 2.77
CA SER A 146 19.33 -36.52 3.81
C SER A 146 18.57 -36.79 5.11
N GLU A 147 17.66 -35.89 5.49
CA GLU A 147 16.84 -36.02 6.67
C GLU A 147 15.83 -37.17 6.55
N VAL A 148 15.15 -37.27 5.42
CA VAL A 148 14.24 -38.39 5.10
C VAL A 148 15.00 -39.72 5.16
N THR A 149 16.20 -39.78 4.57
CA THR A 149 17.04 -40.98 4.58
C THR A 149 17.45 -41.36 6.01
N ARG A 150 17.83 -40.38 6.83
CA ARG A 150 18.18 -40.57 8.24
C ARG A 150 16.98 -41.08 9.05
N LEU A 151 15.81 -40.51 8.85
CA LEU A 151 14.58 -40.93 9.53
C LEU A 151 14.17 -42.35 9.14
N ARG A 152 14.24 -42.70 7.85
CA ARG A 152 14.00 -44.06 7.36
C ARG A 152 14.97 -45.09 7.96
N LYS A 153 16.25 -44.74 8.11
CA LYS A 153 17.26 -45.63 8.73
C LYS A 153 17.02 -45.88 10.23
N LYS A 154 16.33 -44.99 10.95
CA LYS A 154 16.04 -45.15 12.39
C LYS A 154 14.98 -46.23 12.70
N GLY A 155 14.45 -46.92 11.69
CA GLY A 155 13.94 -48.29 11.84
C GLY A 155 12.59 -48.48 12.51
N VAL A 156 11.92 -47.43 13.02
CA VAL A 156 10.57 -47.57 13.57
C VAL A 156 9.68 -46.47 13.01
N VAL A 157 9.03 -46.78 11.88
CA VAL A 157 7.87 -46.02 11.39
C VAL A 157 6.65 -46.74 11.95
N ILE A 158 6.19 -46.35 13.15
CA ILE A 158 4.87 -46.77 13.61
C ILE A 158 3.88 -46.17 12.62
N ARG A 159 3.10 -47.00 11.94
CA ARG A 159 2.06 -46.48 11.05
C ARG A 159 1.04 -45.74 11.90
N PRO A 160 0.50 -44.60 11.45
CA PRO A 160 -0.53 -43.88 12.19
C PRO A 160 -1.68 -44.80 12.63
N GLU A 161 -2.03 -45.77 11.79
CA GLU A 161 -3.09 -46.76 12.05
C GLU A 161 -2.74 -47.69 13.23
N ASP A 162 -1.51 -48.22 13.25
CA ASP A 162 -1.03 -49.10 14.34
C ASP A 162 -0.98 -48.32 15.67
N PHE A 163 -0.58 -47.05 15.63
CA PHE A 163 -0.55 -46.18 16.81
C PHE A 163 -1.95 -45.92 17.37
N GLU A 164 -2.92 -45.66 16.48
CA GLU A 164 -4.31 -45.40 16.86
C GLU A 164 -4.98 -46.66 17.42
N GLU A 165 -4.74 -47.84 16.83
CA GLU A 165 -5.26 -49.12 17.35
C GLU A 165 -4.73 -49.42 18.75
N VAL A 166 -3.43 -49.24 18.99
CA VAL A 166 -2.83 -49.45 20.31
C VAL A 166 -3.36 -48.44 21.33
N THR A 167 -3.50 -47.17 20.92
CA THR A 167 -4.01 -46.10 21.80
C THR A 167 -5.47 -46.31 22.18
N SER A 168 -6.32 -46.64 21.20
CA SER A 168 -7.75 -46.94 21.43
C SER A 168 -7.94 -48.20 22.28
N SER A 169 -7.13 -49.23 22.06
CA SER A 169 -7.12 -50.44 22.89
C SER A 169 -6.73 -50.13 24.33
N ARG A 170 -5.65 -49.36 24.53
CA ARG A 170 -5.23 -48.90 25.86
C ARG A 170 -6.34 -48.14 26.56
N ASP A 171 -7.01 -47.22 25.88
CA ASP A 171 -8.06 -46.39 26.46
C ASP A 171 -9.30 -47.21 26.82
N ARG A 172 -9.67 -48.17 25.97
CA ARG A 172 -10.75 -49.13 26.24
C ARG A 172 -10.45 -49.97 27.48
N PHE A 173 -9.27 -50.61 27.56
CA PHE A 173 -8.91 -51.45 28.71
C PHE A 173 -8.75 -50.65 30.00
N THR A 174 -8.23 -49.42 29.92
CA THR A 174 -8.15 -48.52 31.08
C THR A 174 -9.54 -48.13 31.59
N THR A 175 -10.48 -47.87 30.68
CA THR A 175 -11.87 -47.55 31.04
C THR A 175 -12.56 -48.73 31.71
N GLU A 176 -12.43 -49.93 31.15
CA GLU A 176 -12.96 -51.16 31.73
C GLU A 176 -12.36 -51.46 33.10
N TRP A 177 -11.04 -51.29 33.27
CA TRP A 177 -10.38 -51.46 34.57
C TRP A 177 -10.94 -50.50 35.62
N ARG A 178 -11.07 -49.20 35.31
CA ARG A 178 -11.66 -48.21 36.23
C ARG A 178 -13.10 -48.56 36.61
N LYS A 179 -13.91 -48.97 35.63
CA LYS A 179 -15.32 -49.33 35.84
C LYS A 179 -15.44 -50.55 36.74
N ARG A 180 -14.66 -51.62 36.47
CA ARG A 180 -14.68 -52.86 37.25
C ARG A 180 -14.15 -52.65 38.67
N LYS A 181 -13.09 -51.88 38.85
CA LYS A 181 -12.58 -51.51 40.19
C LYS A 181 -13.67 -50.79 40.99
N ARG A 182 -14.37 -49.83 40.39
CA ARG A 182 -15.47 -49.11 41.05
C ARG A 182 -16.57 -50.07 41.49
N ILE A 183 -17.09 -50.90 40.59
CA ILE A 183 -18.16 -51.86 40.91
C ILE A 183 -17.72 -52.82 42.03
N ALA A 184 -16.50 -53.36 41.95
CA ALA A 184 -15.98 -54.25 42.99
C ALA A 184 -15.89 -53.55 44.35
N MET A 185 -15.42 -52.30 44.38
CA MET A 185 -15.34 -51.52 45.61
C MET A 185 -16.72 -51.15 46.17
N ASP A 186 -17.69 -50.80 45.30
CA ASP A 186 -19.07 -50.51 45.70
C ASP A 186 -19.73 -51.74 46.37
N ILE A 187 -19.49 -52.94 45.82
CA ILE A 187 -19.97 -54.21 46.42
C ILE A 187 -19.32 -54.44 47.79
N ILE A 188 -18.00 -54.24 47.90
CA ILE A 188 -17.27 -54.39 49.16
C ILE A 188 -17.78 -53.39 50.20
N ASP A 189 -18.06 -52.15 49.80
CA ASP A 189 -18.63 -51.12 50.67
C ASP A 189 -20.03 -51.51 51.17
N ALA A 190 -20.90 -51.99 50.29
CA ALA A 190 -22.23 -52.46 50.67
C ALA A 190 -22.19 -53.65 51.65
N ILE A 191 -21.24 -54.58 51.49
CA ILE A 191 -21.07 -55.70 52.43
C ILE A 191 -20.48 -55.20 53.76
N ALA A 192 -19.54 -54.24 53.70
CA ALA A 192 -18.89 -53.69 54.88
C ALA A 192 -19.87 -52.97 55.83
N GLU A 193 -20.97 -52.40 55.32
CA GLU A 193 -22.01 -51.78 56.15
C GLU A 193 -22.62 -52.75 57.18
N GLY A 194 -22.69 -54.05 56.85
CA GLY A 194 -23.18 -55.10 57.74
C GLY A 194 -22.09 -55.91 58.43
N TYR A 195 -20.82 -55.59 58.22
CA TYR A 195 -19.70 -56.42 58.67
C TYR A 195 -19.17 -55.95 60.04
N PRO A 196 -18.92 -56.87 61.01
CA PRO A 196 -18.54 -56.49 62.38
C PRO A 196 -17.12 -55.90 62.51
N LYS A 197 -16.30 -55.89 61.45
CA LYS A 197 -14.92 -55.37 61.45
C LYS A 197 -14.72 -54.35 60.33
N SER A 198 -13.51 -53.78 60.22
CA SER A 198 -13.17 -52.79 59.18
C SER A 198 -13.19 -53.36 57.75
N LYS A 199 -13.44 -52.49 56.76
CA LYS A 199 -13.36 -52.80 55.31
C LYS A 199 -12.03 -53.46 54.91
N LYS A 200 -10.90 -53.01 55.47
CA LYS A 200 -9.58 -53.59 55.18
C LYS A 200 -9.48 -55.04 55.65
N GLN A 201 -10.05 -55.34 56.82
CA GLN A 201 -10.09 -56.70 57.33
C GLN A 201 -11.03 -57.57 56.50
N LEU A 202 -12.16 -57.03 56.02
CA LEU A 202 -13.05 -57.74 55.10
C LEU A 202 -12.34 -58.12 53.79
N ILE A 203 -11.64 -57.19 53.17
CA ILE A 203 -10.87 -57.42 51.93
C ILE A 203 -9.82 -58.53 52.15
N SER A 204 -9.10 -58.47 53.27
CA SER A 204 -8.11 -59.49 53.65
C SER A 204 -8.74 -60.85 53.98
N ASP A 205 -9.86 -60.88 54.70
CA ASP A 205 -10.54 -62.11 55.12
C ASP A 205 -11.18 -62.83 53.91
N VAL A 206 -11.58 -62.08 52.86
CA VAL A 206 -12.09 -62.63 51.58
C VAL A 206 -10.96 -62.98 50.60
N GLY A 207 -9.74 -62.50 50.84
CA GLY A 207 -8.57 -62.76 49.99
C GLY A 207 -8.57 -61.95 48.69
N ILE A 208 -9.10 -60.73 48.70
CA ILE A 208 -9.07 -59.83 47.53
C ILE A 208 -7.78 -59.01 47.57
N GLU A 209 -6.98 -59.09 46.51
CA GLU A 209 -5.80 -58.26 46.29
C GLU A 209 -6.19 -56.96 45.57
N THR A 210 -5.73 -55.82 46.08
CA THR A 210 -5.99 -54.51 45.46
C THR A 210 -4.94 -54.16 44.41
N ASP A 211 -5.25 -53.20 43.53
CA ASP A 211 -4.28 -52.70 42.54
C ASP A 211 -2.99 -52.21 43.23
N GLU A 212 -3.14 -51.61 44.40
CA GLU A 212 -2.06 -51.11 45.24
C GLU A 212 -1.19 -52.26 45.80
N ASP A 213 -1.79 -53.40 46.16
CA ASP A 213 -1.06 -54.62 46.58
C ASP A 213 -0.28 -55.25 45.42
N CYS A 214 -0.83 -55.17 44.21
CA CYS A 214 -0.19 -55.62 42.96
C CYS A 214 0.82 -54.60 42.40
N GLY A 215 0.99 -53.43 43.02
CA GLY A 215 1.91 -52.38 42.57
C GLY A 215 1.53 -51.73 41.23
N VAL A 216 0.26 -51.80 40.82
CA VAL A 216 -0.23 -51.26 39.54
C VAL A 216 -1.03 -49.98 39.74
N THR A 217 -0.80 -49.00 38.87
CA THR A 217 -1.52 -47.71 38.88
C THR A 217 -2.11 -47.42 37.51
N PHE A 218 -3.22 -46.68 37.47
CA PHE A 218 -3.80 -46.26 36.20
C PHE A 218 -2.78 -45.51 35.34
N PRO A 219 -2.74 -45.76 34.02
CA PRO A 219 -1.94 -44.98 33.10
C PRO A 219 -2.27 -43.49 33.24
N LYS A 220 -1.25 -42.66 33.41
CA LYS A 220 -1.41 -41.19 33.39
C LYS A 220 -1.74 -40.79 31.96
N HIS A 221 -2.75 -39.93 31.79
CA HIS A 221 -3.03 -39.32 30.48
C HIS A 221 -1.78 -38.55 30.02
N ARG A 222 -1.41 -38.74 28.73
CA ARG A 222 -0.37 -37.94 28.07
C ARG A 222 -1.01 -36.73 27.42
#